data_AF-A0A813IN01-F1
#
_entry.id   AF-A0A813IN01-F1
#
_cell.length_a   1.000
_cell.length_b   1.000
_cell.length_c   1.000
_cell.angle_alpha   90.00
_cell.angle_beta   90.00
_cell.angle_gamma   90.00
#
_symmetry.space_group_name_H-M   'P 1'
#
loop_
_entity.id
_entity.type
_entity.pdbx_description
1 polymer ?
#
loop_
_entity_poly.entity_id
_entity_poly.type
_entity_poly.pdbx_seq_one_letter_code
_entity_poly.pdbx_strand_id
1 'polypeptide(L)'
;MPYPQSAKFQQAPLAFYETAEAELARVRSLRIEDPIAWQDAVNTSNALVDAVKENDLEELRRVMANADEGELIQAFVVQAFVLALKATSLEIVEQLVKWGLPLGDEQLAQGLHLVCELTGRENFSNAWRILQLLVEGNSEGKMDLNAPRSMDGWTPLCIACANACLPLVFKLLELGADPNVITRVNDTPVSLAKRKLPDDTEEQSEARGIIASMLREYGGQEQWKEALLFARRPRTVHVKPSKAELEDGSELASMPVAAQPVSATHTNYRG
;
A
#
# COMPACT_ATOMS: atom_id res chain seq x y z
N MET A 1 -11.71 -40.04 -13.18
CA MET A 1 -12.54 -38.91 -13.64
C MET A 1 -12.00 -37.70 -12.92
N PRO A 2 -11.50 -36.66 -13.62
CA PRO A 2 -11.19 -35.41 -12.92
C PRO A 2 -12.50 -34.91 -12.31
N TYR A 3 -12.46 -34.53 -11.03
CA TYR A 3 -13.61 -33.92 -10.39
C TYR A 3 -13.98 -32.64 -11.14
N PRO A 4 -15.27 -32.37 -11.40
CA PRO A 4 -15.65 -31.13 -12.08
C PRO A 4 -15.16 -29.95 -11.23
N GLN A 5 -14.21 -29.18 -11.78
CA GLN A 5 -13.67 -28.00 -11.13
C GLN A 5 -14.82 -27.05 -10.77
N SER A 6 -14.75 -26.47 -9.57
CA SER A 6 -15.77 -25.51 -9.16
C SER A 6 -15.74 -24.28 -10.10
N ALA A 7 -16.92 -23.75 -10.44
CA ALA A 7 -17.02 -22.53 -11.24
C ALA A 7 -16.31 -21.34 -10.59
N LYS A 8 -16.09 -21.40 -9.26
CA LYS A 8 -15.31 -20.42 -8.50
C LYS A 8 -13.82 -20.54 -8.82
N PHE A 9 -13.26 -21.75 -8.80
CA PHE A 9 -11.86 -21.99 -9.15
C PHE A 9 -11.51 -21.48 -10.55
N GLN A 10 -12.38 -21.69 -11.54
CA GLN A 10 -12.14 -21.21 -12.90
C GLN A 10 -12.09 -19.68 -13.02
N GLN A 11 -12.76 -18.95 -12.13
CA GLN A 11 -12.77 -17.49 -12.12
C GLN A 11 -11.61 -16.90 -11.32
N ALA A 12 -11.27 -17.54 -10.19
CA ALA A 12 -10.27 -17.06 -9.24
C ALA A 12 -9.37 -18.22 -8.77
N PRO A 13 -8.50 -18.76 -9.64
CA PRO A 13 -7.74 -19.97 -9.30
C PRO A 13 -6.71 -19.76 -8.18
N LEU A 14 -6.32 -18.51 -7.89
CA LEU A 14 -5.42 -18.16 -6.79
C LEU A 14 -6.13 -17.78 -5.48
N ALA A 15 -7.46 -17.76 -5.45
CA ALA A 15 -8.20 -17.43 -4.23
C ALA A 15 -8.01 -18.50 -3.15
N PHE A 16 -8.05 -18.10 -1.88
CA PHE A 16 -7.93 -19.03 -0.77
C PHE A 16 -9.31 -19.55 -0.38
N TYR A 17 -9.60 -20.80 -0.75
CA TYR A 17 -10.88 -21.47 -0.52
C TYR A 17 -11.03 -22.10 0.87
N GLU A 18 -9.93 -22.19 1.61
CA GLU A 18 -9.86 -22.74 2.96
C GLU A 18 -8.84 -21.96 3.80
N THR A 19 -8.92 -22.06 5.13
CA THR A 19 -7.93 -21.46 6.04
C THR A 19 -6.57 -22.14 5.90
N ALA A 20 -5.48 -21.42 6.15
CA ALA A 20 -4.12 -21.97 6.10
C ALA A 20 -3.93 -23.22 6.98
N GLU A 21 -4.57 -23.29 8.15
CA GLU A 21 -4.51 -24.47 9.04
C GLU A 21 -5.23 -25.68 8.44
N ALA A 22 -6.37 -25.44 7.78
CA ALA A 22 -7.14 -26.48 7.11
C ALA A 22 -6.40 -27.02 5.88
N GLU A 23 -5.82 -26.13 5.06
CA GLU A 23 -4.98 -26.52 3.92
C GLU A 23 -3.79 -27.36 4.41
N LEU A 24 -3.09 -26.90 5.45
CA LEU A 24 -1.95 -27.63 6.01
C LEU A 24 -2.35 -29.03 6.50
N ALA A 25 -3.51 -29.16 7.14
CA ALA A 25 -4.04 -30.46 7.56
C ALA A 25 -4.37 -31.34 6.34
N ARG A 26 -5.06 -30.79 5.33
CA ARG A 26 -5.41 -31.47 4.07
C ARG A 26 -4.15 -31.97 3.35
N VAL A 27 -3.16 -31.10 3.12
CA VAL A 27 -1.91 -31.44 2.44
C VAL A 27 -1.12 -32.50 3.21
N ARG A 28 -1.13 -32.47 4.55
CA ARG A 28 -0.48 -33.50 5.38
C ARG A 28 -1.17 -34.86 5.26
N SER A 29 -2.50 -34.89 5.27
CA SER A 29 -3.27 -36.13 5.08
C SER A 29 -3.10 -36.66 3.66
N LEU A 30 -3.19 -35.78 2.65
CA LEU A 30 -3.03 -36.12 1.24
C LEU A 30 -1.70 -36.81 0.96
N ARG A 31 -0.61 -36.37 1.59
CA ARG A 31 0.71 -37.00 1.45
C ARG A 31 0.73 -38.49 1.85
N ILE A 32 -0.16 -38.90 2.77
CA ILE A 32 -0.26 -40.29 3.25
C ILE A 32 -1.30 -41.05 2.44
N GLU A 33 -2.45 -40.44 2.18
CA GLU A 33 -3.62 -41.07 1.53
C GLU A 33 -3.47 -41.21 0.02
N ASP A 34 -2.91 -40.20 -0.64
CA ASP A 34 -2.66 -40.17 -2.08
C ASP A 34 -1.34 -39.43 -2.40
N PRO A 35 -0.20 -40.14 -2.32
CA PRO A 35 1.12 -39.54 -2.57
C PRO A 35 1.29 -38.99 -3.99
N ILE A 36 0.52 -39.50 -4.97
CA ILE A 36 0.61 -39.05 -6.36
C ILE A 36 -0.06 -37.67 -6.47
N ALA A 37 -1.30 -37.54 -6.01
CA ALA A 37 -2.00 -36.25 -6.00
C ALA A 37 -1.25 -35.20 -5.16
N TRP A 38 -0.62 -35.60 -4.05
CA TRP A 38 0.25 -34.71 -3.28
C TRP A 38 1.46 -34.23 -4.10
N GLN A 39 2.10 -35.14 -4.84
CA GLN A 39 3.26 -34.79 -5.67
C GLN A 39 2.86 -33.87 -6.82
N ASP A 40 1.71 -34.09 -7.44
CA ASP A 40 1.17 -33.23 -8.50
C ASP A 40 0.90 -31.82 -7.98
N ALA A 41 0.24 -31.67 -6.83
CA ALA A 41 0.04 -30.37 -6.17
C ALA A 41 1.37 -29.63 -5.92
N VAL A 42 2.38 -30.34 -5.40
CA VAL A 42 3.71 -29.77 -5.17
C VAL A 42 4.40 -29.39 -6.49
N ASN A 43 4.27 -30.20 -7.54
CA ASN A 43 4.86 -29.93 -8.85
C ASN A 43 4.22 -28.69 -9.50
N THR A 44 2.88 -28.63 -9.54
CA THR A 44 2.13 -27.48 -10.06
C THR A 44 2.48 -26.20 -9.29
N SER A 45 2.53 -26.28 -7.96
CA SER A 45 2.92 -25.16 -7.09
C SER A 45 4.37 -24.70 -7.30
N ASN A 46 5.32 -25.61 -7.53
CA ASN A 46 6.69 -25.25 -7.88
C ASN A 46 6.78 -24.62 -9.26
N ALA A 47 6.08 -25.18 -10.26
CA ALA A 47 6.06 -24.65 -11.62
C ALA A 47 5.50 -23.21 -11.66
N LEU A 48 4.49 -22.91 -10.83
CA LEU A 48 3.99 -21.55 -10.63
C LEU A 48 5.12 -20.62 -10.16
N VAL A 49 5.83 -21.02 -9.12
CA VAL A 49 6.92 -20.24 -8.53
C VAL A 49 8.08 -20.06 -9.52
N ASP A 50 8.47 -21.11 -10.24
CA ASP A 50 9.60 -21.09 -11.17
C ASP A 50 9.29 -20.23 -12.40
N ALA A 51 8.09 -20.32 -12.97
CA ALA A 51 7.65 -19.43 -14.04
C ALA A 51 7.73 -17.95 -13.62
N VAL A 52 7.36 -17.63 -12.37
CA VAL A 52 7.52 -16.26 -11.84
C VAL A 52 8.99 -15.86 -11.67
N LYS A 53 9.84 -16.75 -11.15
CA LYS A 53 11.29 -16.47 -11.00
C LYS A 53 11.95 -16.19 -12.35
N GLU A 54 11.57 -16.94 -13.37
CA GLU A 54 12.10 -16.80 -14.73
C GLU A 54 11.46 -15.63 -15.49
N ASN A 55 10.46 -14.97 -14.88
CA ASN A 55 9.65 -13.92 -15.47
C ASN A 55 8.95 -14.39 -16.77
N ASP A 56 8.62 -15.68 -16.85
CA ASP A 56 7.96 -16.30 -18.01
C ASP A 56 6.44 -16.30 -17.85
N LEU A 57 5.81 -15.28 -18.43
CA LEU A 57 4.37 -15.11 -18.39
C LEU A 57 3.63 -16.16 -19.23
N GLU A 58 4.25 -16.74 -20.26
CA GLU A 58 3.61 -17.78 -21.07
C GLU A 58 3.56 -19.09 -20.32
N GLU A 59 4.67 -19.50 -19.71
CA GLU A 59 4.71 -20.70 -18.88
C GLU A 59 3.81 -20.54 -17.65
N LEU A 60 3.80 -19.35 -17.03
CA LEU A 60 2.88 -19.06 -15.93
C LEU A 60 1.41 -19.28 -16.32
N ARG A 61 1.00 -18.86 -17.53
CA ARG A 61 -0.34 -19.10 -18.05
C ARG A 61 -0.61 -20.58 -18.34
N ARG A 62 0.38 -21.32 -18.83
CA ARG A 62 0.24 -22.77 -19.08
C ARG A 62 0.08 -23.56 -17.80
N VAL A 63 0.89 -23.24 -16.78
CA VAL A 63 0.75 -23.82 -15.44
C VAL A 63 -0.67 -23.59 -14.93
N MET A 64 -1.16 -22.35 -15.00
CA MET A 64 -2.51 -22.03 -14.54
C MET A 64 -3.62 -22.73 -15.33
N ALA A 65 -3.44 -22.88 -16.65
CA ALA A 65 -4.43 -23.55 -17.50
C ALA A 65 -4.55 -25.06 -17.24
N ASN A 66 -3.48 -25.69 -16.74
CA ASN A 66 -3.44 -27.13 -16.44
C ASN A 66 -3.64 -27.43 -14.95
N ALA A 67 -3.68 -26.42 -14.09
CA ALA A 67 -3.83 -26.61 -12.65
C ALA A 67 -5.24 -27.09 -12.29
N ASP A 68 -5.32 -28.04 -11.36
CA ASP A 68 -6.57 -28.51 -10.78
C ASP A 68 -6.87 -27.87 -9.41
N GLU A 69 -8.15 -27.89 -9.04
CA GLU A 69 -8.61 -27.33 -7.76
C GLU A 69 -7.93 -28.06 -6.58
N GLY A 70 -7.20 -27.30 -5.76
CA GLY A 70 -6.47 -27.81 -4.61
C GLY A 70 -4.99 -28.15 -4.88
N GLU A 71 -4.48 -27.96 -6.10
CA GLU A 71 -3.06 -28.12 -6.44
C GLU A 71 -2.21 -26.88 -6.13
N LEU A 72 -2.82 -25.69 -6.12
CA LEU A 72 -2.15 -24.41 -5.88
C LEU A 72 -2.10 -24.12 -4.37
N ILE A 73 -1.01 -24.55 -3.73
CA ILE A 73 -0.82 -24.42 -2.28
C ILE A 73 -0.57 -22.95 -1.90
N GLN A 74 -1.28 -22.45 -0.88
CA GLN A 74 -1.25 -21.02 -0.50
C GLN A 74 0.17 -20.49 -0.27
N ALA A 75 1.02 -21.25 0.43
CA ALA A 75 2.41 -20.85 0.70
C ALA A 75 3.22 -20.59 -0.59
N PHE A 76 2.99 -21.35 -1.65
CA PHE A 76 3.65 -21.16 -2.94
C PHE A 76 3.06 -19.99 -3.71
N VAL A 77 1.75 -19.75 -3.60
CA VAL A 77 1.10 -18.55 -4.16
C VAL A 77 1.65 -17.28 -3.52
N VAL A 78 1.78 -17.24 -2.19
CA VAL A 78 2.40 -16.13 -1.46
C VAL A 78 3.86 -15.94 -1.87
N GLN A 79 4.63 -17.04 -1.99
CA GLN A 79 6.01 -16.99 -2.45
C GLN A 79 6.13 -16.43 -3.87
N ALA A 80 5.31 -16.91 -4.81
CA ALA A 80 5.26 -16.44 -6.19
C ALA A 80 4.94 -14.93 -6.23
N PHE A 81 3.94 -14.49 -5.47
CA PHE A 81 3.62 -13.07 -5.37
C PHE A 81 4.79 -12.24 -4.86
N VAL A 82 5.43 -12.65 -3.76
CA VAL A 82 6.60 -11.93 -3.21
C VAL A 82 7.75 -11.86 -4.22
N LEU A 83 7.99 -12.93 -4.99
CA LEU A 83 9.01 -12.94 -6.04
C LEU A 83 8.67 -11.99 -7.19
N ALA A 84 7.40 -11.95 -7.61
CA ALA A 84 6.93 -11.02 -8.63
C ALA A 84 7.12 -9.55 -8.20
N LEU A 85 6.82 -9.23 -6.93
CA LEU A 85 7.06 -7.91 -6.35
C LEU A 85 8.56 -7.58 -6.29
N LYS A 86 9.40 -8.56 -5.89
CA LYS A 86 10.87 -8.39 -5.86
C LYS A 86 11.45 -8.09 -7.24
N ALA A 87 10.93 -8.72 -8.27
CA ALA A 87 11.29 -8.47 -9.65
C ALA A 87 10.69 -7.16 -10.21
N THR A 88 9.79 -6.50 -9.48
CA THR A 88 8.96 -5.38 -9.98
C THR A 88 8.30 -5.70 -11.34
N SER A 89 7.90 -6.96 -11.51
CA SER A 89 7.29 -7.46 -12.76
C SER A 89 5.81 -7.10 -12.78
N LEU A 90 5.49 -6.00 -13.46
CA LEU A 90 4.12 -5.49 -13.52
C LEU A 90 3.19 -6.50 -14.19
N GLU A 91 3.63 -7.12 -15.29
CA GLU A 91 2.82 -8.03 -16.09
C GLU A 91 2.44 -9.29 -15.30
N ILE A 92 3.38 -9.84 -14.54
CA ILE A 92 3.11 -11.00 -13.68
C ILE A 92 2.18 -10.61 -12.54
N VAL A 93 2.43 -9.50 -11.86
CA VAL A 93 1.58 -9.05 -10.75
C VAL A 93 0.14 -8.80 -11.25
N GLU A 94 -0.02 -8.11 -12.39
CA GLU A 94 -1.34 -7.92 -13.01
C GLU A 94 -2.04 -9.25 -13.27
N GLN A 95 -1.31 -10.25 -13.76
CA GLN A 95 -1.88 -11.56 -14.06
C GLN A 95 -2.27 -12.33 -12.79
N LEU A 96 -1.44 -12.31 -11.74
CA LEU A 96 -1.77 -12.91 -10.44
C LEU A 96 -3.02 -12.27 -9.83
N VAL A 97 -3.10 -10.93 -9.86
CA VAL A 97 -4.28 -10.19 -9.36
C VAL A 97 -5.54 -10.54 -10.16
N LYS A 98 -5.45 -10.67 -11.49
CA LYS A 98 -6.56 -11.10 -12.35
C LYS A 98 -7.07 -12.51 -12.03
N TRP A 99 -6.19 -13.40 -11.58
CA TRP A 99 -6.53 -14.75 -11.14
C TRP A 99 -7.09 -14.83 -9.71
N GLY A 100 -7.46 -13.69 -9.12
CA GLY A 100 -8.12 -13.66 -7.81
C GLY A 100 -7.16 -13.87 -6.66
N LEU A 101 -5.97 -13.27 -6.72
CA LEU A 101 -5.08 -13.24 -5.56
C LEU A 101 -5.79 -12.59 -4.34
N PRO A 102 -5.79 -13.20 -3.14
CA PRO A 102 -6.57 -12.71 -2.00
C PRO A 102 -5.88 -11.52 -1.32
N LEU A 103 -5.98 -10.33 -1.92
CA LEU A 103 -5.27 -9.12 -1.48
C LEU A 103 -5.63 -8.65 -0.05
N GLY A 104 -6.74 -9.11 0.52
CA GLY A 104 -7.13 -8.84 1.91
C GLY A 104 -6.48 -9.78 2.94
N ASP A 105 -5.76 -10.81 2.50
CA ASP A 105 -5.09 -11.76 3.39
C ASP A 105 -3.88 -11.11 4.10
N GLU A 106 -3.72 -11.41 5.38
CA GLU A 106 -2.67 -10.82 6.22
C GLU A 106 -1.25 -11.15 5.71
N GLN A 107 -1.06 -12.33 5.12
CA GLN A 107 0.24 -12.75 4.58
C GLN A 107 0.62 -11.91 3.35
N LEU A 108 -0.36 -11.52 2.54
CA LEU A 108 -0.17 -10.72 1.34
C LEU A 108 -0.12 -9.21 1.63
N ALA A 109 -0.75 -8.74 2.72
CA ALA A 109 -0.82 -7.32 3.08
C ALA A 109 0.56 -6.63 3.22
N GLN A 110 1.62 -7.41 3.49
CA GLN A 110 3.00 -6.90 3.55
C GLN A 110 3.55 -6.50 2.16
N GLY A 111 2.88 -6.89 1.07
CA GLY A 111 3.26 -6.58 -0.30
C GLY A 111 3.43 -5.08 -0.57
N LEU A 112 2.54 -4.23 -0.06
CA LEU A 112 2.67 -2.77 -0.24
C LEU A 112 3.98 -2.22 0.34
N HIS A 113 4.36 -2.71 1.52
CA HIS A 113 5.59 -2.30 2.19
C HIS A 113 6.81 -2.70 1.36
N LEU A 114 6.82 -3.94 0.87
CA LEU A 114 7.90 -4.47 0.05
C LEU A 114 8.07 -3.67 -1.25
N VAL A 115 6.98 -3.35 -1.95
CA VAL A 115 7.06 -2.57 -3.19
C VAL A 115 7.65 -1.18 -2.92
N CYS A 116 7.21 -0.50 -1.86
CA CYS A 116 7.77 0.80 -1.48
C CYS A 116 9.25 0.72 -1.09
N GLU A 117 9.68 -0.36 -0.45
CA GLU A 117 11.08 -0.58 -0.06
C GLU A 117 11.99 -0.81 -1.26
N LEU A 118 11.48 -1.49 -2.30
CA LEU A 118 12.19 -1.80 -3.53
C LEU A 118 12.06 -0.72 -4.63
N THR A 119 11.29 0.33 -4.37
CA THR A 119 11.09 1.41 -5.34
C THR A 119 12.38 2.23 -5.49
N GLY A 120 12.95 2.19 -6.69
CA GLY A 120 14.07 3.00 -7.14
C GLY A 120 13.70 3.85 -8.36
N ARG A 121 14.67 4.60 -8.89
CA ARG A 121 14.45 5.49 -10.04
C ARG A 121 14.08 4.73 -11.31
N GLU A 122 14.72 3.58 -11.53
CA GLU A 122 14.61 2.81 -12.77
C GLU A 122 13.28 2.04 -12.87
N ASN A 123 12.74 1.59 -11.73
CA ASN A 123 11.53 0.77 -11.66
C ASN A 123 10.31 1.54 -11.12
N PHE A 124 10.41 2.87 -10.93
CA PHE A 124 9.36 3.68 -10.30
C PHE A 124 7.99 3.53 -10.98
N SER A 125 7.95 3.58 -12.31
CA SER A 125 6.70 3.46 -13.07
C SER A 125 6.00 2.13 -12.81
N ASN A 126 6.75 1.03 -12.80
CA ASN A 126 6.21 -0.31 -12.54
C ASN A 126 5.81 -0.45 -11.08
N ALA A 127 6.67 -0.05 -10.14
CA ALA A 127 6.38 -0.11 -8.71
C ALA A 127 5.14 0.71 -8.35
N TRP A 128 4.99 1.91 -8.91
CA TRP A 128 3.82 2.74 -8.72
C TRP A 128 2.55 2.08 -9.28
N ARG A 129 2.61 1.55 -10.50
CA ARG A 129 1.45 0.87 -11.10
C ARG A 129 1.04 -0.37 -10.30
N ILE A 130 2.01 -1.14 -9.80
CA ILE A 130 1.78 -2.26 -8.89
C ILE A 130 1.08 -1.78 -7.62
N LEU A 131 1.58 -0.72 -6.95
CA LEU A 131 0.94 -0.17 -5.76
C LEU A 131 -0.52 0.22 -6.01
N GLN A 132 -0.80 0.90 -7.13
CA GLN A 132 -2.17 1.26 -7.50
C GLN A 132 -3.05 0.02 -7.66
N LEU A 133 -2.60 -1.00 -8.38
CA LEU A 133 -3.35 -2.24 -8.58
C LEU A 133 -3.70 -2.94 -7.27
N LEU A 134 -2.74 -3.01 -6.33
CA LEU A 134 -2.93 -3.69 -5.05
C LEU A 134 -3.91 -2.94 -4.13
N VAL A 135 -3.93 -1.61 -4.20
CA VAL A 135 -4.85 -0.75 -3.42
C VAL A 135 -6.25 -0.67 -4.06
N GLU A 136 -6.33 -0.67 -5.40
CA GLU A 136 -7.59 -0.74 -6.14
C GLU A 136 -8.29 -2.09 -5.89
N GLY A 137 -7.51 -3.17 -5.86
CA GLY A 137 -7.97 -4.50 -5.51
C GLY A 137 -8.48 -5.34 -6.67
N ASN A 138 -9.08 -6.47 -6.34
CA ASN A 138 -9.77 -7.40 -7.24
C ASN A 138 -11.05 -7.95 -6.59
N SER A 139 -11.59 -9.05 -7.12
CA SER A 139 -12.79 -9.70 -6.57
C SER A 139 -12.61 -10.22 -5.14
N GLU A 140 -11.37 -10.56 -4.74
CA GLU A 140 -11.05 -11.14 -3.44
C GLU A 140 -10.67 -10.10 -2.39
N GLY A 141 -10.63 -8.81 -2.78
CA GLY A 141 -10.40 -7.70 -1.86
C GLY A 141 -9.32 -6.75 -2.34
N LYS A 142 -8.81 -5.95 -1.39
CA LYS A 142 -7.80 -4.92 -1.63
C LYS A 142 -6.87 -4.78 -0.44
N MET A 143 -5.68 -4.25 -0.66
CA MET A 143 -4.74 -3.95 0.42
C MET A 143 -5.06 -2.59 1.06
N ASP A 144 -4.99 -2.52 2.39
CA ASP A 144 -5.09 -1.25 3.11
C ASP A 144 -3.75 -0.50 3.07
N LEU A 145 -3.76 0.66 2.40
CA LEU A 145 -2.61 1.55 2.26
C LEU A 145 -2.06 2.05 3.61
N ASN A 146 -2.87 2.02 4.67
CA ASN A 146 -2.50 2.50 6.00
C ASN A 146 -2.21 1.37 6.99
N ALA A 147 -2.24 0.11 6.54
CA ALA A 147 -1.95 -1.03 7.40
C ALA A 147 -0.51 -0.95 7.94
N PRO A 148 -0.30 -1.01 9.26
CA PRO A 148 1.04 -0.98 9.84
C PRO A 148 1.73 -2.34 9.71
N ARG A 149 2.99 -2.33 9.31
CA ARG A 149 3.86 -3.52 9.29
C ARG A 149 4.02 -4.11 10.69
N SER A 150 3.97 -5.44 10.76
CA SER A 150 3.96 -6.20 12.02
C SER A 150 5.24 -6.16 12.84
N MET A 151 6.36 -5.64 12.33
CA MET A 151 7.65 -5.60 13.06
C MET A 151 7.91 -4.25 13.74
N ASP A 152 7.57 -3.15 13.08
CA ASP A 152 7.93 -1.78 13.49
C ASP A 152 6.76 -0.80 13.43
N GLY A 153 5.60 -1.23 12.93
CA GLY A 153 4.44 -0.37 12.74
C GLY A 153 4.61 0.63 11.60
N TRP A 154 5.56 0.44 10.69
CA TRP A 154 5.72 1.31 9.54
C TRP A 154 4.62 1.08 8.53
N THR A 155 4.15 2.15 7.89
CA THR A 155 3.26 2.06 6.73
C THR A 155 4.04 2.30 5.44
N PRO A 156 3.45 2.05 4.25
CA PRO A 156 4.05 2.43 2.97
C PRO A 156 4.51 3.89 2.92
N LEU A 157 3.74 4.81 3.52
CA LEU A 157 4.10 6.24 3.62
C LEU A 157 5.34 6.45 4.50
N CYS A 158 5.48 5.73 5.62
CA CYS A 158 6.67 5.80 6.46
C CYS A 158 7.94 5.41 5.70
N ILE A 159 7.87 4.33 4.88
CA ILE A 159 8.99 3.87 4.05
C ILE A 159 9.39 4.95 3.04
N ALA A 160 8.42 5.52 2.32
CA ALA A 160 8.68 6.57 1.34
C ALA A 160 9.32 7.83 1.98
N CYS A 161 8.86 8.23 3.18
CA CYS A 161 9.42 9.37 3.92
C CYS A 161 10.84 9.09 4.42
N ALA A 162 11.09 7.89 4.96
CA ALA A 162 12.42 7.51 5.44
C ALA A 162 13.46 7.51 4.31
N ASN A 163 13.07 7.01 3.13
CA ASN A 163 13.90 6.97 1.92
C ASN A 163 14.04 8.34 1.21
N ALA A 164 13.33 9.36 1.70
CA ALA A 164 13.22 10.67 1.07
C ALA A 164 12.79 10.62 -0.42
N CYS A 165 11.92 9.65 -0.77
CA CYS A 165 11.42 9.49 -2.13
C CYS A 165 10.23 10.43 -2.37
N LEU A 166 10.51 11.68 -2.74
CA LEU A 166 9.49 12.72 -2.96
C LEU A 166 8.37 12.29 -3.92
N PRO A 167 8.66 11.68 -5.10
CA PRO A 167 7.60 11.23 -6.02
C PRO A 167 6.68 10.19 -5.40
N LEU A 168 7.24 9.23 -4.65
CA LEU A 168 6.46 8.18 -4.00
C LEU A 168 5.61 8.75 -2.86
N VAL A 169 6.15 9.66 -2.05
CA VAL A 169 5.38 10.34 -0.99
C VAL A 169 4.17 11.08 -1.58
N PHE A 170 4.41 11.90 -2.60
CA PHE A 170 3.34 12.64 -3.27
C PHE A 170 2.23 11.71 -3.76
N LYS A 171 2.62 10.63 -4.44
CA LYS A 171 1.71 9.65 -4.99
C LYS A 171 0.92 8.86 -3.93
N LEU A 172 1.56 8.47 -2.83
CA LEU A 172 0.86 7.82 -1.70
C LEU A 172 -0.15 8.76 -1.03
N LEU A 173 0.18 10.05 -0.88
CA LEU A 173 -0.75 11.06 -0.36
C LEU A 173 -1.94 11.28 -1.31
N GLU A 174 -1.72 11.30 -2.63
CA GLU A 174 -2.81 11.36 -3.62
C GLU A 174 -3.77 10.16 -3.51
N LEU A 175 -3.27 8.98 -3.14
CA LEU A 175 -4.06 7.77 -2.87
C LEU A 175 -4.73 7.76 -1.48
N GLY A 176 -4.54 8.80 -0.67
CA GLY A 176 -5.17 8.90 0.65
C GLY A 176 -4.41 8.20 1.78
N ALA A 177 -3.08 8.06 1.65
CA ALA A 177 -2.25 7.65 2.78
C ALA A 177 -2.38 8.65 3.94
N ASP A 178 -2.51 8.15 5.16
CA ASP A 178 -2.67 8.95 6.37
C ASP A 178 -1.31 9.52 6.81
N PRO A 179 -1.11 10.85 6.79
CA PRO A 179 0.14 11.48 7.18
C PRO A 179 0.35 11.51 8.71
N ASN A 180 -0.59 11.00 9.50
CA ASN A 180 -0.57 10.99 10.96
C ASN A 180 -0.42 9.58 11.57
N VAL A 181 0.01 8.60 10.77
CA VAL A 181 0.35 7.26 11.29
C VAL A 181 1.49 7.35 12.32
N ILE A 182 1.46 6.46 13.29
CA ILE A 182 2.44 6.43 14.39
C ILE A 182 3.08 5.05 14.40
N THR A 183 4.40 5.01 14.21
CA THR A 183 5.18 3.76 14.27
C THR A 183 5.34 3.28 15.72
N ARG A 184 5.86 2.07 15.94
CA ARG A 184 6.08 1.53 17.30
C ARG A 184 7.11 2.31 18.12
N VAL A 185 7.98 3.06 17.46
CA VAL A 185 8.96 3.95 18.11
C VAL A 185 8.45 5.38 18.25
N ASN A 186 7.15 5.60 18.02
CA ASN A 186 6.47 6.89 18.07
C ASN A 186 6.99 7.92 17.04
N ASP A 187 7.46 7.43 15.90
CA ASP A 187 7.74 8.31 14.76
C ASP A 187 6.48 8.56 13.95
N THR A 188 6.40 9.76 13.35
CA THR A 188 5.39 10.14 12.36
C THR A 188 6.04 10.26 10.99
N PRO A 189 5.27 10.24 9.89
CA PRO A 189 5.81 10.51 8.55
C PRO A 189 6.62 11.82 8.49
N VAL A 190 6.17 12.87 9.18
CA VAL A 190 6.87 14.17 9.24
C VAL A 190 8.20 14.04 9.99
N SER A 191 8.25 13.33 11.12
CA SER A 191 9.50 13.13 11.86
C SER A 191 10.51 12.30 11.06
N LEU A 192 10.03 11.24 10.38
CA LEU A 192 10.85 10.40 9.50
C LEU A 192 11.43 11.19 8.32
N ALA A 193 10.64 12.04 7.69
CA ALA A 193 11.10 12.87 6.56
C ALA A 193 12.25 13.80 6.98
N LYS A 194 12.20 14.39 8.19
CA LYS A 194 13.24 15.32 8.68
C LYS A 194 14.53 14.63 9.11
N ARG A 195 14.53 13.31 9.29
CA ARG A 195 15.70 12.56 9.75
C ARG A 195 16.77 12.55 8.67
N LYS A 196 17.85 13.30 8.86
CA LYS A 196 19.05 13.21 8.00
C LYS A 196 19.74 11.88 8.24
N LEU A 197 20.07 11.18 7.16
CA LEU A 197 20.89 9.97 7.21
C LEU A 197 22.32 10.30 6.76
N PRO A 198 23.35 9.64 7.32
CA PRO A 198 24.73 9.87 6.94
C PRO A 198 24.99 9.66 5.44
N ASP A 199 24.24 8.72 4.85
CA ASP A 199 24.37 8.30 3.45
C ASP A 199 23.36 9.00 2.52
N ASP A 200 22.71 10.09 2.97
CA ASP A 200 21.80 10.85 2.13
C ASP A 200 22.54 11.46 0.93
N THR A 201 22.01 11.21 -0.27
CA THR A 201 22.40 11.98 -1.46
C THR A 201 21.97 13.44 -1.32
N GLU A 202 22.61 14.33 -2.09
CA GLU A 202 22.23 15.76 -2.12
C GLU A 202 20.74 15.95 -2.44
N GLU A 203 20.23 15.19 -3.42
CA GLU A 203 18.82 15.16 -3.79
C GLU A 203 17.91 14.72 -2.64
N GLN A 204 18.30 13.71 -1.86
CA GLN A 204 17.53 13.28 -0.69
C GLN A 204 17.52 14.36 0.40
N SER A 205 18.67 15.00 0.67
CA SER A 205 18.76 16.08 1.66
C SER A 205 17.83 17.25 1.31
N GLU A 206 17.73 17.62 0.03
CA GLU A 206 16.78 18.62 -0.46
C GLU A 206 15.32 18.14 -0.38
N ALA A 207 15.07 16.91 -0.84
CA ALA A 207 13.74 16.30 -0.86
C ALA A 207 13.13 16.21 0.55
N ARG A 208 13.91 15.94 1.60
CA ARG A 208 13.43 15.85 2.99
C ARG A 208 12.69 17.11 3.45
N GLY A 209 13.20 18.29 3.11
CA GLY A 209 12.55 19.57 3.46
C GLY A 209 11.23 19.78 2.74
N ILE A 210 11.18 19.40 1.46
CA ILE A 210 9.99 19.47 0.61
C ILE A 210 8.94 18.48 1.12
N ILE A 211 9.34 17.23 1.37
CA ILE A 211 8.48 16.17 1.91
C ILE A 211 7.87 16.60 3.25
N ALA A 212 8.68 17.11 4.17
CA ALA A 212 8.18 17.55 5.47
C ALA A 212 7.16 18.69 5.34
N SER A 213 7.38 19.62 4.40
CA SER A 213 6.45 20.73 4.13
C SER A 213 5.15 20.23 3.49
N MET A 214 5.25 19.33 2.51
CA MET A 214 4.11 18.67 1.86
C MET A 214 3.27 17.90 2.88
N LEU A 215 3.87 17.09 3.74
CA LEU A 215 3.14 16.34 4.76
C LEU A 215 2.35 17.27 5.70
N ARG A 216 2.93 18.42 6.10
CA ARG A 216 2.21 19.42 6.91
C ARG A 216 1.02 20.02 6.18
N GLU A 217 1.15 20.28 4.87
CA GLU A 217 0.06 20.76 4.03
C GLU A 217 -1.10 19.75 3.97
N TYR A 218 -0.77 18.46 3.95
CA TYR A 218 -1.75 17.37 4.07
C TYR A 218 -2.24 17.11 5.52
N GLY A 219 -1.88 17.97 6.48
CA GLY A 219 -2.33 17.88 7.88
C GLY A 219 -1.50 16.94 8.76
N GLY A 220 -0.35 16.47 8.28
CA GLY A 220 0.61 15.66 9.02
C GLY A 220 1.22 16.42 10.20
N GLN A 221 1.27 15.77 11.36
CA GLN A 221 1.82 16.32 12.59
C GLN A 221 3.28 15.87 12.80
N GLU A 222 4.09 16.77 13.36
CA GLU A 222 5.49 16.45 13.66
C GLU A 222 5.63 15.58 14.90
N GLN A 223 4.82 15.84 15.95
CA GLN A 223 4.85 15.04 17.16
C GLN A 223 3.77 13.97 17.15
N TRP A 224 4.12 12.75 17.57
CA TRP A 224 3.16 11.65 17.67
C TRP A 224 1.98 11.95 18.60
N LYS A 225 2.19 12.77 19.66
CA LYS A 225 1.10 13.19 20.57
C LYS A 225 0.05 14.02 19.84
N GLU A 226 0.50 14.94 18.98
CA GLU A 226 -0.37 15.77 18.16
C GLU A 226 -1.09 14.93 17.12
N ALA A 227 -0.39 13.98 16.49
CA ALA A 227 -0.97 13.03 15.54
C ALA A 227 -2.08 12.19 16.21
N LEU A 228 -1.84 11.70 17.43
CA LEU A 228 -2.81 10.94 18.22
C LEU A 228 -4.04 11.79 18.61
N LEU A 229 -3.83 13.06 18.98
CA LEU A 229 -4.89 14.02 19.24
C LEU A 229 -5.71 14.31 17.97
N PHE A 230 -5.04 14.40 16.81
CA PHE A 230 -5.67 14.63 15.52
C PHE A 230 -6.55 13.45 15.09
N ALA A 231 -6.07 12.21 15.27
CA ALA A 231 -6.82 10.99 14.99
C ALA A 231 -8.13 10.86 15.80
N ARG A 232 -8.20 11.52 16.97
CA ARG A 232 -9.39 11.55 17.83
C ARG A 232 -10.40 12.64 17.44
N ARG A 233 -10.04 13.57 16.54
CA ARG A 233 -10.98 14.58 16.06
C ARG A 233 -11.96 13.95 15.07
N PRO A 234 -13.25 14.32 15.10
CA PRO A 234 -14.18 13.89 14.05
C PRO A 234 -13.68 14.43 12.70
N ARG A 235 -13.50 13.53 11.71
CA ARG A 235 -13.03 13.88 10.38
C ARG A 235 -14.03 14.86 9.74
N THR A 236 -13.69 16.14 9.68
CA THR A 236 -14.33 17.08 8.75
C THR A 236 -13.81 16.73 7.36
N VAL A 237 -14.70 16.25 6.49
CA VAL A 237 -14.37 15.91 5.10
C VAL A 237 -13.72 17.12 4.45
N HIS A 238 -12.42 17.05 4.14
CA HIS A 238 -11.79 17.99 3.22
C HIS A 238 -12.25 17.63 1.81
N VAL A 239 -13.30 18.32 1.36
CA VAL A 239 -13.68 18.35 -0.05
C VAL A 239 -12.57 19.09 -0.78
N LYS A 240 -11.95 18.43 -1.77
CA LYS A 240 -11.00 19.10 -2.68
C LYS A 240 -11.69 20.36 -3.23
N PRO A 241 -11.07 21.55 -3.23
CA PRO A 241 -11.61 22.67 -3.98
C PRO A 241 -11.71 22.23 -5.44
N SER A 242 -12.94 22.24 -5.95
CA SER A 242 -13.20 21.81 -7.32
C SER A 242 -12.66 22.87 -8.27
N LYS A 243 -12.20 22.47 -9.45
CA LYS A 243 -11.71 23.39 -10.50
C LYS A 243 -12.71 24.51 -10.86
N ALA A 244 -13.98 24.40 -10.47
CA ALA A 244 -15.00 25.41 -10.69
C ALA A 244 -14.84 26.67 -9.80
N GLU A 245 -14.15 26.58 -8.67
CA GLU A 245 -13.99 27.71 -7.73
C GLU A 245 -12.85 28.67 -8.11
N LEU A 246 -12.11 28.37 -9.18
CA LEU A 246 -11.04 29.22 -9.72
C LEU A 246 -11.46 30.04 -10.94
N GLU A 247 -12.66 29.82 -11.48
CA GLU A 247 -13.16 30.54 -12.66
C GLU A 247 -14.21 31.62 -12.35
N ASP A 248 -14.81 31.63 -11.16
CA ASP A 248 -15.81 32.67 -10.82
C ASP A 248 -15.16 33.90 -10.17
N GLY A 249 -14.30 34.54 -10.96
CA GLY A 249 -13.77 35.87 -10.72
C GLY A 249 -14.65 36.94 -11.34
N SER A 250 -15.91 37.09 -10.91
CA SER A 250 -16.67 38.32 -11.16
C SER A 250 -17.90 38.45 -10.27
N GLU A 251 -17.79 39.23 -9.19
CA GLU A 251 -18.72 40.35 -8.94
C GLU A 251 -18.27 41.20 -7.74
N LEU A 252 -18.04 42.47 -8.03
CA LEU A 252 -17.82 43.56 -7.08
C LEU A 252 -19.16 44.02 -6.48
N ALA A 253 -19.08 44.57 -5.26
CA ALA A 253 -20.10 45.27 -4.45
C ALA A 253 -20.95 44.35 -3.55
N SER A 254 -21.02 44.52 -2.22
CA SER A 254 -21.23 45.77 -1.49
C SER A 254 -20.90 45.55 0.00
N MET A 255 -20.09 46.43 0.60
CA MET A 255 -19.88 46.46 2.06
C MET A 255 -21.01 47.24 2.74
N PRO A 256 -21.48 46.82 3.94
CA PRO A 256 -22.01 47.76 4.92
C PRO A 256 -20.93 48.11 5.96
N VAL A 257 -20.78 49.41 6.18
CA VAL A 257 -19.93 50.06 7.19
C VAL A 257 -20.65 50.10 8.55
N ALA A 258 -19.85 50.16 9.63
CA ALA A 258 -20.13 50.60 11.01
C ALA A 258 -20.27 49.44 12.04
N ALA A 259 -19.70 49.49 13.24
CA ALA A 259 -18.95 50.52 13.97
C ALA A 259 -18.01 49.85 14.99
N GLN A 260 -16.85 50.47 15.24
CA GLN A 260 -15.98 50.14 16.37
C GLN A 260 -16.52 50.73 17.68
N PRO A 261 -16.34 50.08 18.83
CA PRO A 261 -16.31 50.76 20.12
C PRO A 261 -14.87 51.07 20.53
N VAL A 262 -14.62 52.36 20.74
CA VAL A 262 -13.45 52.98 21.38
C VAL A 262 -13.59 52.91 22.91
N SER A 263 -12.49 52.62 23.61
CA SER A 263 -12.04 53.18 24.91
C SER A 263 -11.23 52.15 25.70
N ALA A 264 -10.16 52.45 26.45
CA ALA A 264 -9.45 53.70 26.68
C ALA A 264 -8.01 53.32 27.13
N THR A 265 -7.04 54.08 26.63
CA THR A 265 -5.65 54.07 27.09
C THR A 265 -5.52 54.71 28.47
N HIS A 266 -4.90 54.01 29.41
CA HIS A 266 -4.25 54.61 30.58
C HIS A 266 -2.80 54.10 30.65
N THR A 267 -1.88 54.83 30.03
CA THR A 267 -0.45 54.73 30.31
C THR A 267 -0.09 55.84 31.28
N ASN A 268 0.23 55.47 32.52
CA ASN A 268 0.92 56.34 33.46
C ASN A 268 2.42 56.16 33.25
N TYR A 269 3.08 57.19 32.75
CA TYR A 269 4.51 57.42 32.97
C TYR A 269 4.71 58.90 33.31
N ARG A 270 5.14 59.18 34.54
CA ARG A 270 5.66 60.47 34.99
C ARG A 270 7.18 60.40 34.98
N GLY A 271 7.78 61.59 34.84
CA GLY A 271 9.22 61.82 34.68
C GLY A 271 10.07 61.45 35.89
#